data_AF-X1TXR8-F1
#
_entry.id   AF-X1TXR8-F1
#
_cell.length_a   1.000
_cell.length_b   1.000
_cell.length_c   1.000
_cell.angle_alpha   90.00
_cell.angle_beta   90.00
_cell.angle_gamma   90.00
#
_symmetry.space_group_name_H-M   'P 1'
#
loop_
_entity.id
_entity.type
_entity.pdbx_description
1 polymer ?
#
loop_
_entity_poly.entity_id
_entity_poly.type
_entity_poly.pdbx_seq_one_letter_code
_entity_poly.pdbx_strand_id
1 'polypeptide(L)' 'MFIKNEDIVGYIDIGYNHETVCEKCLSEEEEKTVLEANIITADEAEKSDGSYFCDRCKEKIY' A
#
# COMPACT_ATOMS: atom_id res chain seq x y z
N MET A 1 -5.13 -4.12 21.45
CA MET A 1 -5.13 -5.03 20.29
C MET A 1 -3.99 -4.53 19.43
N PHE A 2 -2.84 -5.19 19.49
CA PHE A 2 -1.64 -4.75 18.77
C PHE A 2 -1.84 -5.16 17.32
N ILE A 3 -2.07 -4.20 16.43
CA ILE A 3 -2.00 -4.45 15.00
C ILE A 3 -0.55 -4.87 14.77
N LYS A 4 -0.34 -6.15 14.46
CA LYS A 4 0.96 -6.62 14.02
C LYS A 4 1.24 -5.93 12.70
N ASN A 5 2.32 -5.16 12.63
CA ASN A 5 2.83 -4.51 11.43
C ASN A 5 3.38 -5.53 10.40
N GLU A 6 2.78 -6.70 10.26
CA GLU A 6 3.25 -7.79 9.38
C GLU A 6 2.37 -7.98 8.14
N ASP A 7 1.29 -7.19 8.00
CA ASP A 7 0.30 -7.37 6.94
C ASP A 7 0.18 -6.15 6.02
N ILE A 8 1.19 -5.28 5.92
CA ILE A 8 1.16 -4.17 4.95
C ILE A 8 1.61 -4.69 3.60
N VAL A 9 0.74 -4.58 2.58
CA VAL A 9 0.99 -5.11 1.23
C VAL A 9 1.19 -3.99 0.21
N GLY A 10 0.74 -2.78 0.53
CA GLY A 10 0.94 -1.62 -0.31
C GLY A 10 0.41 -0.34 0.31
N TYR A 11 0.41 0.71 -0.50
CA TYR A 11 0.08 2.05 -0.09
C TYR A 11 -0.63 2.77 -1.24
N ILE A 12 -1.64 3.57 -0.92
CA ILE A 12 -2.33 4.44 -1.86
C ILE A 12 -1.90 5.89 -1.65
N ASP A 13 -2.26 6.77 -2.57
CA ASP A 13 -2.09 8.21 -2.39
C ASP A 13 -0.62 8.63 -2.15
N ILE A 14 0.32 7.92 -2.79
CA ILE A 14 1.75 8.17 -2.60
C ILE A 14 2.20 9.41 -3.36
N GLY A 15 2.88 10.31 -2.66
CA GLY A 15 3.42 11.55 -3.21
C GLY A 15 2.33 12.53 -3.67
N TYR A 16 2.69 13.44 -4.57
CA TYR A 16 1.75 14.45 -5.11
C TYR A 16 0.86 13.93 -6.24
N ASN A 17 1.06 12.69 -6.68
CA ASN A 17 0.42 12.12 -7.87
C ASN A 17 -0.73 11.16 -7.55
N HIS A 18 -1.04 10.94 -6.27
CA HIS A 18 -2.09 10.01 -5.82
C HIS A 18 -1.89 8.58 -6.38
N GLU A 19 -0.65 8.08 -6.36
CA GLU A 19 -0.30 6.78 -6.95
C GLU A 19 -0.51 5.63 -5.95
N THR A 20 -0.90 4.46 -6.47
CA THR A 20 -0.91 3.23 -5.67
C THR A 20 0.39 2.47 -5.87
N VAL A 21 1.10 2.17 -4.79
CA VAL A 21 2.45 1.58 -4.83
C VAL A 21 2.51 0.40 -3.86
N CYS A 22 3.04 -0.75 -4.30
CA CYS A 22 3.28 -1.88 -3.40
C CYS A 22 4.47 -1.61 -2.48
N GLU A 23 4.57 -2.35 -1.36
CA GLU A 23 5.70 -2.22 -0.43
C GLU A 23 7.08 -2.32 -1.11
N LYS A 24 7.17 -3.13 -2.17
CA LYS A 24 8.43 -3.38 -2.90
C LYS A 24 8.85 -2.21 -3.76
N CYS A 25 7.88 -1.42 -4.23
CA CYS A 25 8.11 -0.30 -5.13
C CYS A 25 8.13 1.04 -4.38
N LEU A 26 7.72 1.05 -3.11
CA LEU A 26 7.75 2.23 -2.27
C LEU A 26 9.17 2.50 -1.81
N SER A 27 9.59 3.76 -1.85
CA SER A 27 10.88 4.18 -1.31
C SER A 27 10.76 4.46 0.19
N GLU A 28 11.82 4.25 0.96
CA GLU A 28 11.85 4.58 2.41
C GLU A 28 11.55 6.07 2.70
N GLU A 29 11.89 6.96 1.77
CA GLU A 29 11.56 8.39 1.86
C GLU A 29 10.06 8.64 1.72
N GLU A 30 9.40 7.89 0.83
CA GLU A 30 7.96 7.98 0.62
C GLU A 30 7.22 7.39 1.82
N GLU A 31 7.67 6.24 2.33
CA GLU A 31 7.13 5.57 3.53
C GLU A 31 6.96 6.52 4.71
N LYS A 32 7.98 7.36 4.98
CA LYS A 32 7.94 8.34 6.07
C LYS A 32 6.91 9.46 5.86
N THR A 33 6.46 9.67 4.63
CA THR A 33 5.47 10.67 4.27
C THR A 33 4.07 10.09 4.13
N VAL A 34 3.92 8.75 4.11
CA VAL A 34 2.61 8.10 3.99
C VAL A 34 1.83 8.23 5.28
N LEU A 35 0.55 8.56 5.15
CA LEU A 35 -0.39 8.57 6.26
C LEU A 35 -0.88 7.16 6.53
N GLU A 36 -1.15 6.81 7.80
CA GLU A 36 -1.70 5.49 8.16
C GLU A 36 -3.02 5.17 7.43
N ALA A 37 -3.82 6.19 7.12
CA ALA A 37 -5.05 6.06 6.33
C ALA A 37 -4.83 5.64 4.87
N ASN A 38 -3.58 5.73 4.39
CA ASN A 38 -3.19 5.42 3.03
C ASN A 38 -2.45 4.07 2.92
N ILE A 39 -2.45 3.28 3.99
CA ILE A 39 -1.82 1.95 4.01
C ILE A 39 -2.85 0.90 3.58
N ILE A 40 -2.47 0.05 2.64
CA ILE A 40 -3.23 -1.13 2.24
C ILE A 40 -2.69 -2.32 3.04
N THR A 41 -3.53 -2.88 3.90
CA THR A 41 -3.22 -4.13 4.59
C THR A 41 -3.71 -5.35 3.79
N ALA A 42 -3.14 -6.52 4.05
CA ALA A 42 -3.54 -7.77 3.42
C ALA A 42 -5.05 -7.99 3.58
N ASP A 43 -5.59 -7.83 4.80
CA ASP A 43 -7.02 -7.95 5.10
C ASP A 43 -7.89 -6.97 4.26
N GLU A 44 -7.46 -5.72 4.09
CA GLU A 44 -8.13 -4.76 3.20
C GLU A 44 -8.02 -5.19 1.74
N ALA A 45 -6.86 -5.65 1.29
CA ALA A 45 -6.64 -6.13 -0.08
C ALA A 45 -7.47 -7.37 -0.41
N GLU A 46 -7.60 -8.31 0.53
CA GLU A 46 -8.47 -9.50 0.43
C GLU A 46 -9.94 -9.08 0.33
N LYS A 47 -10.39 -8.16 1.19
CA LYS A 47 -11.77 -7.65 1.19
C LYS A 47 -12.12 -6.83 -0.04
N SER A 48 -11.13 -6.17 -0.64
CA SER A 48 -11.31 -5.31 -1.80
C SER A 48 -11.36 -6.08 -3.14
N ASP A 49 -11.46 -7.41 -3.09
CA ASP A 49 -11.58 -8.33 -4.24
C ASP A 49 -10.49 -8.13 -5.32
N GLY A 50 -9.33 -7.59 -4.91
CA GLY A 50 -8.23 -7.31 -5.83
C GLY A 50 -8.27 -5.96 -6.55
N SER A 51 -8.92 -4.95 -5.98
CA SER A 51 -8.96 -3.60 -6.56
C SER A 51 -7.63 -2.85 -6.52
N TYR A 52 -6.65 -3.30 -5.74
CA TYR A 52 -5.37 -2.62 -5.59
C TYR A 52 -4.31 -3.19 -6.55
N PHE A 53 -3.80 -2.31 -7.41
CA PHE A 53 -2.71 -2.60 -8.33
C PHE A 53 -1.61 -1.58 -8.11
N CYS A 54 -0.35 -2.04 -8.12
CA CYS A 54 0.77 -1.12 -8.07
C CYS A 54 0.96 -0.45 -9.43
N ASP A 55 0.95 0.88 -9.45
CA ASP A 55 1.16 1.65 -10.67
C ASP A 55 2.57 1.53 -11.25
N ARG A 56 3.56 1.24 -10.40
CA ARG A 56 4.98 1.11 -10.78
C ARG A 56 5.30 -0.25 -11.41
N CYS A 57 4.99 -1.35 -10.73
CA CYS A 57 5.26 -2.69 -11.25
C CYS A 57 4.10 -3.30 -12.03
N LYS A 58 2.91 -2.67 -12.02
CA LYS A 58 1.67 -3.19 -12.63
C LYS A 58 1.26 -4.56 -12.11
N GLU A 59 1.78 -4.95 -10.94
CA GLU A 59 1.38 -6.17 -10.24
C GLU A 59 0.20 -5.90 -9.29
N LYS A 60 -0.54 -6.96 -8.99
CA LYS A 60 -1.64 -6.93 -8.03
C LYS A 60 -1.09 -6.87 -6.60
N ILE A 61 -1.68 -6.01 -5.76
CA ILE A 61 -1.35 -5.90 -4.34
C ILE A 61 -2.28 -6.84 -3.57
N TYR A 62 -1.70 -7.87 -2.94
CA TYR A 62 -2.37 -8.89 -2.12
C TYR A 62 -1.37 -9.56 -1.18
#